data_AF-A0A5J4PD26-F1
#
_entry.id   AF-A0A5J4PD26-F1
#
_cell.length_a   1.000
_cell.length_b   1.000
_cell.length_c   1.000
_cell.angle_alpha   90.00
_cell.angle_beta   90.00
_cell.angle_gamma   90.00
#
_symmetry.space_group_name_H-M   'P 1'
#
loop_
_entity.id
_entity.type
_entity.pdbx_description
1 polymer ?
#
loop_
_entity_poly.entity_id
_entity_poly.type
_entity_poly.pdbx_seq_one_letter_code
_entity_poly.pdbx_strand_id
1 'polypeptide(L)'
;FEKDDEYVVIDGKVKIVDEQTGRIMEGRRYSDGLHQAIEAKEQVKVEAATQTFATITLQNYFRMYHKLAGMTGTAETEAGEFWDIYKLDVVVIPTNRAIARNDLNDRVYKTKREKYKAVIEEIESLVSAGRPVLVGTTSVEISEMLSKMLTMRKIGHNVLNAKLHQKEADIVAKAGMKGTVTIATNMAGRGTDIKLSPEVVAAGGLAIIGTERHESRRVDRQLR
;
A
#
# COMPACT_ATOMS: atom_id res chain seq x y z
N PHE A 1 -14.71 12.29 -24.60
CA PHE A 1 -14.50 10.89 -25.06
C PHE A 1 -13.88 10.85 -26.44
N GLU A 2 -12.58 11.07 -26.45
CA GLU A 2 -11.66 10.88 -27.56
C GLU A 2 -10.98 9.51 -27.46
N LYS A 3 -10.82 8.88 -28.63
CA LYS A 3 -10.17 7.59 -28.79
C LYS A 3 -8.66 7.80 -28.68
N ASP A 4 -7.98 6.87 -28.01
CA ASP A 4 -6.54 6.88 -27.73
C ASP A 4 -6.08 7.94 -26.71
N ASP A 5 -7.02 8.60 -26.03
CA ASP A 5 -6.78 9.47 -24.86
C ASP A 5 -7.55 8.93 -23.63
N GLU A 6 -8.88 9.06 -23.62
CA GLU A 6 -9.74 8.63 -22.50
C GLU A 6 -10.11 7.13 -22.57
N TYR A 7 -10.02 6.51 -23.74
CA TYR A 7 -10.28 5.09 -23.95
C TYR A 7 -9.55 4.54 -25.18
N VAL A 8 -9.33 3.22 -25.19
CA VAL A 8 -8.80 2.49 -26.35
C VAL A 8 -9.75 1.35 -26.74
N VAL A 9 -9.69 0.92 -28.00
CA VAL A 9 -10.46 -0.23 -28.49
C VAL A 9 -9.51 -1.40 -28.74
N ILE A 10 -9.61 -2.45 -27.93
CA ILE A 10 -8.77 -3.65 -28.02
C ILE A 10 -9.68 -4.88 -28.01
N ASP A 11 -9.42 -5.83 -28.91
CA ASP A 11 -10.21 -7.06 -29.07
C ASP A 11 -11.71 -6.80 -29.25
N GLY A 12 -12.06 -5.71 -29.95
CA GLY A 12 -13.44 -5.30 -30.16
C GLY A 12 -14.16 -4.85 -28.88
N LYS A 13 -13.42 -4.44 -27.84
CA LYS A 13 -13.96 -3.90 -26.58
C LYS A 13 -13.38 -2.53 -26.27
N VAL A 14 -14.24 -1.63 -25.81
CA VAL A 14 -13.82 -0.33 -25.27
C VAL A 14 -13.20 -0.56 -23.88
N LYS A 15 -11.97 -0.11 -23.71
CA LYS A 15 -11.20 -0.19 -22.47
C LYS A 15 -10.85 1.21 -22.00
N ILE A 16 -11.10 1.50 -20.73
CA ILE A 16 -10.84 2.81 -20.14
C ILE A 16 -9.33 2.98 -19.91
N VAL A 17 -8.80 4.16 -20.23
CA VAL A 17 -7.44 4.54 -19.88
C VAL A 17 -7.50 5.44 -18.65
N ASP A 18 -6.69 5.12 -17.65
CA ASP A 18 -6.54 5.96 -16.47
C ASP A 18 -5.74 7.22 -16.82
N GLU A 19 -6.33 8.40 -16.62
CA GLU A 19 -5.74 9.70 -16.99
C GLU A 19 -4.40 9.98 -16.30
N GLN A 20 -4.18 9.44 -15.09
CA GLN A 20 -2.97 9.72 -14.31
C GLN A 20 -1.83 8.76 -14.66
N THR A 21 -2.16 7.50 -14.92
CA THR A 21 -1.17 6.43 -15.09
C THR A 21 -1.01 5.96 -16.54
N GLY A 22 -1.93 6.33 -17.43
CA GLY A 22 -2.00 5.86 -18.82
C GLY A 22 -2.30 4.36 -18.93
N ARG A 23 -2.68 3.71 -17.82
CA ARG A 23 -2.91 2.27 -17.76
C ARG A 23 -4.33 1.92 -18.17
N ILE A 24 -4.47 0.76 -18.81
CA ILE A 24 -5.77 0.19 -19.13
C ILE A 24 -6.44 -0.34 -17.87
N MET A 25 -7.63 0.16 -17.56
CA MET A 25 -8.45 -0.28 -16.44
C MET A 25 -9.34 -1.46 -16.84
N GLU A 26 -8.86 -2.69 -16.64
CA GLU A 26 -9.63 -3.88 -16.95
C GLU A 26 -10.88 -4.03 -16.07
N GLY A 27 -12.00 -4.42 -16.71
CA GLY A 27 -13.27 -4.70 -16.03
C GLY A 27 -14.05 -3.46 -15.58
N ARG A 28 -13.51 -2.24 -15.77
CA ARG A 28 -14.24 -0.99 -15.49
C ARG A 28 -15.01 -0.51 -16.71
N ARG A 29 -16.17 0.11 -16.46
CA ARG A 29 -17.04 0.73 -17.47
C ARG A 29 -17.50 2.09 -16.98
N TYR A 30 -17.70 3.03 -17.90
CA TYR A 30 -18.30 4.33 -17.60
C TYR A 30 -19.76 4.16 -17.17
N SER A 31 -20.22 4.99 -16.22
CA SER A 31 -21.59 4.95 -15.69
C SER A 31 -22.62 5.53 -16.66
N ASP A 32 -23.90 5.43 -16.29
CA ASP A 32 -25.01 6.18 -16.90
C ASP A 32 -25.19 5.98 -18.41
N GLY A 33 -24.86 4.79 -18.91
CA GLY A 33 -25.02 4.44 -20.34
C GLY A 33 -23.92 5.00 -21.24
N LEU A 34 -22.99 5.79 -20.69
CA LEU A 34 -21.91 6.42 -21.44
C LEU A 34 -20.99 5.38 -22.10
N HIS A 35 -20.71 4.27 -21.40
CA HIS A 35 -19.86 3.21 -21.96
C HIS A 35 -20.51 2.56 -23.19
N GLN A 36 -21.82 2.35 -23.14
CA GLN A 36 -22.61 1.83 -24.26
C GLN A 36 -22.66 2.83 -25.43
N ALA A 37 -22.73 4.14 -25.14
CA ALA A 37 -22.67 5.17 -26.17
C ALA A 37 -21.31 5.19 -26.88
N ILE A 38 -20.20 4.98 -26.15
CA ILE A 38 -18.86 4.87 -26.73
C ILE A 38 -18.73 3.56 -27.53
N GLU A 39 -19.25 2.44 -27.02
CA GLU A 39 -19.30 1.17 -27.76
C GLU A 39 -20.06 1.31 -29.09
N ALA A 40 -21.19 2.02 -29.08
CA ALA A 40 -21.97 2.32 -30.28
C ALA A 40 -21.22 3.27 -31.24
N LYS A 41 -20.56 4.31 -30.72
CA LYS A 41 -19.71 5.25 -31.48
C LYS A 41 -18.59 4.52 -32.21
N GLU A 42 -17.92 3.59 -31.54
CA GLU A 42 -16.80 2.80 -32.09
C GLU A 42 -17.26 1.56 -32.87
N GLN A 43 -18.56 1.39 -33.08
CA GLN A 43 -19.16 0.26 -33.81
C GLN A 43 -18.75 -1.11 -33.28
N VAL A 44 -18.50 -1.23 -31.97
CA VAL A 44 -18.24 -2.50 -31.30
C VAL A 44 -19.52 -3.08 -30.70
N LYS A 45 -19.45 -4.34 -30.25
CA LYS A 45 -20.60 -5.01 -29.62
C LYS A 45 -20.98 -4.26 -28.34
N VAL A 46 -22.16 -3.65 -28.35
CA VAL A 46 -22.73 -3.01 -27.16
C VAL A 46 -23.08 -4.09 -26.14
N GLU A 47 -22.35 -4.14 -25.04
CA GLU A 47 -22.60 -5.08 -23.96
C GLU A 47 -23.73 -4.56 -23.06
N ALA A 48 -24.59 -5.46 -22.59
CA ALA A 48 -25.68 -5.11 -21.67
C ALA A 48 -25.15 -4.37 -20.44
N ALA A 49 -25.91 -3.37 -19.98
CA ALA A 49 -25.57 -2.64 -18.76
C ALA A 49 -25.59 -3.59 -17.57
N THR A 50 -24.52 -3.58 -16.78
CA THR A 50 -24.52 -4.24 -15.48
C THR A 50 -25.44 -3.47 -14.55
N GLN A 51 -26.57 -4.07 -14.18
CA GLN A 51 -27.51 -3.46 -13.26
C GLN A 51 -27.07 -3.72 -11.81
N THR A 52 -26.90 -2.66 -11.04
CA THR A 52 -26.63 -2.78 -9.60
C THR A 52 -27.96 -2.95 -8.87
N PHE A 53 -28.20 -4.14 -8.31
CA PHE A 53 -29.46 -4.45 -7.60
C PHE A 53 -29.53 -3.84 -6.20
N ALA A 54 -28.40 -3.74 -5.50
CA ALA A 54 -28.33 -3.22 -4.14
C ALA A 54 -26.96 -2.60 -3.86
N THR A 55 -26.95 -1.54 -3.07
CA THR A 55 -25.75 -0.82 -2.64
C THR A 55 -25.91 -0.39 -1.19
N ILE A 56 -24.85 -0.57 -0.39
CA ILE A 56 -24.76 0.00 0.96
C ILE A 56 -23.32 0.44 1.22
N THR A 57 -23.13 1.54 1.93
CA THR A 57 -21.81 1.98 2.37
C THR A 57 -21.38 1.18 3.61
N LEU A 58 -20.07 1.01 3.82
CA LEU A 58 -19.57 0.34 5.04
C LEU A 58 -20.02 1.08 6.31
N GLN A 59 -20.08 2.41 6.27
CA GLN A 59 -20.57 3.22 7.37
C GLN A 59 -22.01 2.84 7.75
N ASN A 60 -22.90 2.80 6.76
CA ASN A 60 -24.31 2.45 7.00
C ASN A 60 -24.46 0.99 7.42
N TYR A 61 -23.71 0.08 6.80
CA TYR A 61 -23.71 -1.33 7.14
C TYR A 61 -23.32 -1.57 8.61
N PHE A 62 -22.21 -0.98 9.08
CA PHE A 62 -21.77 -1.16 10.46
C PHE A 62 -22.69 -0.48 11.49
N ARG A 63 -23.39 0.60 11.11
CA ARG A 63 -24.39 1.25 11.97
C ARG A 63 -25.63 0.39 12.23
N MET A 64 -25.85 -0.67 11.46
CA MET A 64 -26.96 -1.61 11.68
C MET A 64 -26.72 -2.55 12.88
N TYR A 65 -25.49 -2.66 13.36
CA TYR A 65 -25.18 -3.54 14.50
C TYR A 65 -25.66 -2.93 15.80
N HIS A 66 -26.34 -3.74 16.63
CA HIS A 66 -26.77 -3.32 17.98
C HIS A 66 -25.57 -2.90 18.86
N LYS A 67 -24.43 -3.55 18.70
CA LYS A 67 -23.18 -3.22 19.39
C LYS A 67 -22.04 -3.27 18.40
N LEU A 68 -21.27 -2.19 18.33
CA LEU A 68 -20.10 -2.06 17.47
C LEU A 68 -18.87 -1.79 18.33
N ALA A 69 -17.75 -2.42 17.98
CA ALA A 69 -16.44 -2.19 18.58
C ALA A 69 -15.36 -2.46 17.53
N GLY A 70 -14.18 -1.85 17.70
CA GLY A 70 -13.05 -2.02 16.80
C GLY A 70 -11.72 -1.93 17.55
N MET A 71 -10.68 -2.50 16.95
CA MET A 71 -9.31 -2.42 17.48
C MET A 71 -8.32 -2.12 16.35
N THR A 72 -7.36 -1.24 16.63
CA THR A 72 -6.28 -0.88 15.72
C THR A 72 -5.17 -0.15 16.47
N GLY A 73 -3.94 -0.19 15.97
CA GLY A 73 -2.81 0.54 16.54
C GLY A 73 -2.79 2.04 16.22
N THR A 74 -3.66 2.53 15.32
CA THR A 74 -3.58 3.90 14.77
C THR A 74 -4.93 4.63 14.73
N ALA A 75 -5.78 4.48 15.77
CA ALA A 75 -7.08 5.15 15.83
C ALA A 75 -7.03 6.58 16.40
N GLU A 76 -6.05 6.90 17.24
CA GLU A 76 -6.02 8.13 18.04
C GLU A 76 -6.16 9.42 17.20
N THR A 77 -5.50 9.49 16.04
CA THR A 77 -5.56 10.70 15.18
C THR A 77 -6.92 10.90 14.53
N GLU A 78 -7.69 9.84 14.37
CA GLU A 78 -9.02 9.85 13.71
C GLU A 78 -10.15 9.68 14.74
N ALA A 79 -9.89 9.95 16.02
CA ALA A 79 -10.90 9.78 17.07
C ALA A 79 -12.17 10.59 16.82
N GLY A 80 -12.04 11.80 16.25
CA GLY A 80 -13.18 12.61 15.83
C GLY A 80 -14.04 11.92 14.77
N GLU A 81 -13.42 11.32 13.76
CA GLU A 81 -14.14 10.60 12.69
C GLU A 81 -14.90 9.37 13.24
N PHE A 82 -14.27 8.61 14.15
CA PHE A 82 -14.93 7.48 14.82
C PHE A 82 -16.14 7.92 15.63
N TRP A 83 -16.06 9.04 16.33
CA TRP A 83 -17.19 9.59 17.07
C TRP A 83 -18.28 10.12 16.14
N ASP A 84 -17.93 10.86 15.10
CA ASP A 84 -18.90 11.50 14.22
C ASP A 84 -19.72 10.48 13.42
N ILE A 85 -19.05 9.45 12.89
CA ILE A 85 -19.67 8.44 12.03
C ILE A 85 -20.32 7.32 12.85
N TYR A 86 -19.61 6.79 13.86
CA TYR A 86 -19.97 5.56 14.56
C TYR A 86 -20.32 5.77 16.04
N LYS A 87 -20.14 6.98 16.59
CA LYS A 87 -20.30 7.27 18.03
C LYS A 87 -19.42 6.34 18.90
N LEU A 88 -18.21 6.07 18.43
CA LEU A 88 -17.22 5.26 19.13
C LEU A 88 -16.10 6.14 19.68
N ASP A 89 -15.87 6.04 20.99
CA ASP A 89 -14.69 6.61 21.62
C ASP A 89 -13.43 5.80 21.29
N VAL A 90 -12.30 6.49 21.20
CA VAL A 90 -10.99 5.87 21.02
C VAL A 90 -10.26 5.86 22.36
N VAL A 91 -9.99 4.65 22.87
CA VAL A 91 -9.22 4.46 24.10
C VAL A 91 -7.83 3.95 23.74
N VAL A 92 -6.80 4.70 24.13
CA VAL A 92 -5.39 4.31 23.93
C VAL A 92 -4.99 3.33 25.05
N ILE A 93 -4.76 2.07 24.67
CA ILE A 93 -4.27 1.04 25.60
C ILE A 93 -2.75 1.13 25.70
N PRO A 94 -2.16 1.19 26.92
CA PRO A 94 -0.71 1.20 27.10
C PRO A 94 -0.03 -0.04 26.51
N THR A 95 1.20 0.11 26.04
CA THR A 95 1.99 -1.01 25.53
C THR A 95 2.44 -1.93 26.66
N ASN A 96 2.51 -3.23 26.39
CA ASN A 96 2.98 -4.24 27.35
C ASN A 96 4.45 -4.03 27.79
N ARG A 97 5.27 -3.41 26.92
CA ARG A 97 6.67 -3.03 27.19
C ARG A 97 6.92 -1.60 26.70
N ALA A 98 7.93 -0.95 27.27
CA ALA A 98 8.36 0.37 26.82
C ALA A 98 8.84 0.32 25.36
N ILE A 99 8.47 1.34 24.58
CA ILE A 99 8.88 1.45 23.18
C ILE A 99 10.32 1.97 23.13
N ALA A 100 11.23 1.14 22.63
CA ALA A 100 12.65 1.47 22.43
C ALA A 100 12.98 1.83 20.96
N ARG A 101 11.96 1.93 20.09
CA ARG A 101 12.14 2.27 18.68
C ARG A 101 12.63 3.71 18.53
N ASN A 102 13.65 3.92 17.68
CA ASN A 102 14.14 5.25 17.36
C ASN A 102 13.48 5.78 16.09
N ASP A 103 12.61 6.77 16.26
CA ASP A 103 11.85 7.37 15.18
C ASP A 103 12.55 8.64 14.68
N LEU A 104 13.30 8.49 13.59
CA LEU A 104 14.14 9.55 13.02
C LEU A 104 13.31 10.63 12.32
N ASN A 105 13.89 11.83 12.21
CA ASN A 105 13.32 12.91 11.42
C ASN A 105 13.31 12.58 9.92
N ASP A 106 12.33 13.14 9.22
CA ASP A 106 12.20 12.97 7.77
C ASP A 106 13.41 13.57 7.04
N ARG A 107 13.87 12.87 6.00
CA ARG A 107 14.89 13.36 5.07
C ARG A 107 14.22 13.88 3.81
N VAL A 108 14.39 15.17 3.53
CA VAL A 108 13.81 15.83 2.35
C VAL A 108 14.88 15.98 1.27
N TYR A 109 14.54 15.58 0.05
CA TYR A 109 15.42 15.64 -1.12
C TYR A 109 14.82 16.53 -2.20
N LYS A 110 15.66 17.20 -2.97
CA LYS A 110 15.22 18.11 -4.04
C LYS A 110 14.55 17.36 -5.19
N THR A 111 15.04 16.16 -5.51
CA THR A 111 14.50 15.35 -6.61
C THR A 111 14.15 13.93 -6.18
N LYS A 112 13.19 13.31 -6.89
CA LYS A 112 12.85 11.89 -6.71
C LYS A 112 14.06 10.98 -6.93
N ARG A 113 14.92 11.31 -7.89
CA ARG A 113 16.11 10.53 -8.23
C ARG A 113 17.11 10.51 -7.06
N GLU A 114 17.38 11.65 -6.45
CA GLU A 114 18.26 11.74 -5.25
C GLU A 114 17.66 10.99 -4.08
N LYS A 115 16.35 11.14 -3.85
CA LYS A 115 15.61 10.41 -2.81
C LYS A 115 15.80 8.90 -2.95
N TYR A 116 15.51 8.34 -4.13
CA TYR A 116 15.61 6.89 -4.34
C TYR A 116 17.06 6.40 -4.28
N LYS A 117 18.03 7.18 -4.80
CA LYS A 117 19.45 6.85 -4.64
C LYS A 117 19.83 6.76 -3.15
N ALA A 118 19.41 7.73 -2.34
CA ALA A 118 19.70 7.75 -0.91
C ALA A 118 19.01 6.60 -0.17
N VAL A 119 17.78 6.22 -0.55
CA VAL A 119 17.09 5.05 -0.01
C VAL A 119 17.91 3.77 -0.26
N ILE A 120 18.41 3.57 -1.48
CA ILE A 120 19.22 2.39 -1.81
C ILE A 120 20.55 2.38 -1.05
N GLU A 121 21.21 3.53 -0.91
CA GLU A 121 22.46 3.65 -0.15
C GLU A 121 22.25 3.37 1.35
N GLU A 122 21.14 3.82 1.91
CA GLU A 122 20.76 3.49 3.29
C GLU A 122 20.51 1.98 3.46
N ILE A 123 19.76 1.36 2.54
CA ILE A 123 19.51 -0.09 2.55
C ILE A 123 20.83 -0.86 2.51
N GLU A 124 21.74 -0.50 1.62
CA GLU A 124 23.05 -1.14 1.48
C GLU A 124 23.88 -1.04 2.77
N SER A 125 23.90 0.12 3.42
CA SER A 125 24.59 0.32 4.70
C SER A 125 23.99 -0.54 5.82
N LEU A 126 22.66 -0.57 5.93
CA LEU A 126 21.94 -1.35 6.95
C LEU A 126 22.13 -2.85 6.77
N VAL A 127 22.01 -3.34 5.53
CA VAL A 127 22.21 -4.75 5.20
C VAL A 127 23.66 -5.17 5.45
N SER A 128 24.63 -4.31 5.11
CA SER A 128 26.05 -4.55 5.40
C SER A 128 26.33 -4.63 6.92
N ALA A 129 25.56 -3.90 7.73
CA ALA A 129 25.58 -4.00 9.19
C ALA A 129 24.78 -5.21 9.73
N GLY A 130 24.20 -6.04 8.86
CA GLY A 130 23.41 -7.22 9.22
C GLY A 130 21.96 -6.93 9.61
N ARG A 131 21.49 -5.68 9.50
CA ARG A 131 20.12 -5.33 9.86
C ARG A 131 19.14 -5.70 8.74
N PRO A 132 17.97 -6.27 9.07
CA PRO A 132 16.87 -6.39 8.12
C PRO A 132 16.24 -5.03 7.84
N VAL A 133 15.70 -4.87 6.64
CA VAL A 133 15.07 -3.63 6.17
C VAL A 133 13.69 -3.92 5.58
N LEU A 134 12.68 -3.22 6.07
CA LEU A 134 11.35 -3.16 5.49
C LEU A 134 11.15 -1.79 4.82
N VAL A 135 10.92 -1.80 3.51
CA VAL A 135 10.72 -0.60 2.69
C VAL A 135 9.25 -0.48 2.34
N GLY A 136 8.59 0.58 2.80
CA GLY A 136 7.18 0.87 2.47
C GLY A 136 7.06 1.83 1.30
N THR A 137 6.25 1.47 0.30
CA THR A 137 5.95 2.27 -0.90
C THR A 137 4.46 2.49 -1.07
N THR A 138 4.07 3.53 -1.82
CA THR A 138 2.65 3.86 -2.12
C THR A 138 2.13 3.18 -3.39
N SER A 139 3.02 2.70 -4.27
CA SER A 139 2.61 2.15 -5.56
C SER A 139 3.51 1.00 -6.01
N VAL A 140 2.92 0.10 -6.80
CA VAL A 140 3.63 -1.04 -7.41
C VAL A 140 4.76 -0.54 -8.32
N GLU A 141 4.57 0.59 -8.99
CA GLU A 141 5.59 1.19 -9.87
C GLU A 141 6.87 1.56 -9.11
N ILE A 142 6.71 2.17 -7.94
CA ILE A 142 7.84 2.56 -7.09
C ILE A 142 8.52 1.30 -6.55
N SER A 143 7.74 0.29 -6.14
CA SER A 143 8.28 -1.01 -5.68
C SER A 143 9.12 -1.71 -6.75
N GLU A 144 8.62 -1.82 -7.98
CA GLU A 144 9.32 -2.44 -9.10
C GLU A 144 10.57 -1.66 -9.49
N MET A 145 10.51 -0.32 -9.47
CA MET A 145 11.67 0.53 -9.72
C MET A 145 12.76 0.32 -8.65
N LEU A 146 12.41 0.31 -7.36
CA LEU A 146 13.36 0.06 -6.27
C LEU A 146 13.93 -1.37 -6.34
N SER A 147 13.11 -2.35 -6.67
CA SER A 147 13.53 -3.74 -6.91
C SER A 147 14.61 -3.84 -8.00
N LYS A 148 14.41 -3.15 -9.14
CA LYS A 148 15.43 -3.06 -10.20
C LYS A 148 16.73 -2.42 -9.70
N MET A 149 16.64 -1.35 -8.91
CA MET A 149 17.81 -0.68 -8.34
C MET A 149 18.58 -1.58 -7.36
N LEU A 150 17.89 -2.34 -6.51
CA LEU A 150 18.51 -3.31 -5.60
C LEU A 150 19.14 -4.49 -6.36
N THR A 151 18.46 -4.98 -7.40
CA THR A 151 19.00 -6.04 -8.28
C THR A 151 20.32 -5.61 -8.92
N MET A 152 20.40 -4.37 -9.42
CA MET A 152 21.64 -3.82 -10.00
C MET A 152 22.80 -3.77 -9.00
N ARG A 153 22.51 -3.57 -7.70
CA ARG A 153 23.50 -3.62 -6.61
C ARG A 153 23.72 -5.02 -6.04
N LYS A 154 23.09 -6.06 -6.60
CA LYS A 154 23.16 -7.46 -6.12
C LYS A 154 22.68 -7.64 -4.68
N ILE A 155 21.71 -6.82 -4.25
CA ILE A 155 21.08 -6.95 -2.93
C ILE A 155 19.84 -7.84 -3.07
N GLY A 156 19.87 -9.00 -2.41
CA GLY A 156 18.72 -9.91 -2.35
C GLY A 156 17.55 -9.25 -1.63
N HIS A 157 16.36 -9.28 -2.23
CA HIS A 157 15.16 -8.64 -1.69
C HIS A 157 13.89 -9.35 -2.13
N ASN A 158 12.80 -9.13 -1.40
CA ASN A 158 11.46 -9.61 -1.73
C ASN A 158 10.53 -8.42 -2.00
N VAL A 159 9.55 -8.59 -2.89
CA VAL A 159 8.54 -7.56 -3.21
C VAL A 159 7.15 -8.11 -2.91
N LEU A 160 6.36 -7.34 -2.15
CA LEU A 160 4.99 -7.66 -1.76
C LEU A 160 4.03 -6.64 -2.38
N ASN A 161 3.09 -7.13 -3.18
CA ASN A 161 2.20 -6.30 -4.01
C ASN A 161 0.70 -6.46 -3.65
N ALA A 162 0.40 -7.03 -2.48
CA ALA A 162 -0.96 -7.28 -1.97
C ALA A 162 -1.84 -8.17 -2.88
N LYS A 163 -1.23 -9.07 -3.67
CA LYS A 163 -1.95 -9.97 -4.59
C LYS A 163 -2.19 -11.36 -4.01
N LEU A 164 -1.30 -11.85 -3.14
CA LEU A 164 -1.32 -13.24 -2.65
C LEU A 164 -1.09 -13.28 -1.14
N HIS A 165 -2.14 -12.99 -0.37
CA HIS A 165 -2.05 -12.80 1.08
C HIS A 165 -1.35 -13.94 1.84
N GLN A 166 -1.61 -15.20 1.50
CA GLN A 166 -0.99 -16.33 2.20
C GLN A 166 0.52 -16.43 1.99
N LYS A 167 0.99 -16.27 0.74
CA LYS A 167 2.43 -16.30 0.42
C LYS A 167 3.15 -15.06 0.96
N GLU A 168 2.46 -13.92 0.96
CA GLU A 168 3.00 -12.67 1.51
C GLU A 168 3.24 -12.79 3.02
N ALA A 169 2.31 -13.42 3.76
CA ALA A 169 2.49 -13.67 5.19
C ALA A 169 3.76 -14.49 5.48
N ASP A 170 4.03 -15.54 4.72
CA ASP A 170 5.23 -16.37 4.89
C ASP A 170 6.54 -15.60 4.63
N ILE A 171 6.51 -14.65 3.69
CA ILE A 171 7.65 -13.78 3.38
C ILE A 171 7.84 -12.75 4.50
N VAL A 172 6.76 -12.12 4.97
CA VAL A 172 6.78 -11.10 6.02
C VAL A 172 7.27 -11.69 7.34
N ALA A 173 6.86 -12.91 7.68
CA ALA A 173 7.36 -13.62 8.87
C ALA A 173 8.89 -13.80 8.86
N LYS A 174 9.51 -13.84 7.66
CA LYS A 174 10.97 -13.94 7.48
C LYS A 174 11.66 -12.58 7.31
N ALA A 175 10.91 -11.48 7.22
CA ALA A 175 11.46 -10.15 7.01
C ALA A 175 12.37 -9.68 8.16
N GLY A 176 12.24 -10.28 9.35
CA GLY A 176 13.08 -10.01 10.53
C GLY A 176 14.42 -10.77 10.56
N MET A 177 14.75 -11.55 9.52
CA MET A 177 16.02 -12.28 9.45
C MET A 177 17.18 -11.39 9.00
N LYS A 178 18.40 -11.64 9.51
CA LYS A 178 19.62 -10.86 9.23
C LYS A 178 19.78 -10.57 7.73
N GLY A 179 19.99 -9.29 7.39
CA GLY A 179 20.26 -8.83 6.02
C GLY A 179 19.09 -8.99 5.04
N THR A 180 17.89 -9.36 5.50
CA THR A 180 16.72 -9.49 4.63
C THR A 180 16.17 -8.13 4.26
N VAL A 181 15.93 -7.90 2.96
CA VAL A 181 15.25 -6.70 2.45
C VAL A 181 13.87 -7.09 1.94
N THR A 182 12.83 -6.39 2.41
CA THR A 182 11.45 -6.59 1.98
C THR A 182 10.85 -5.26 1.55
N ILE A 183 10.32 -5.19 0.32
CA ILE A 183 9.59 -4.04 -0.20
C ILE A 183 8.10 -4.34 -0.11
N ALA A 184 7.34 -3.53 0.61
CA ALA A 184 5.92 -3.68 0.83
C ALA A 184 5.14 -2.51 0.22
N THR A 185 4.31 -2.82 -0.78
CA THR A 185 3.42 -1.84 -1.41
C THR A 185 2.15 -1.68 -0.58
N ASN A 186 1.79 -0.46 -0.18
CA ASN A 186 0.53 -0.13 0.53
C ASN A 186 0.22 -1.06 1.71
N MET A 187 1.19 -1.28 2.61
CA MET A 187 1.04 -2.16 3.78
C MET A 187 0.77 -3.64 3.43
N ALA A 188 1.27 -4.13 2.30
CA ALA A 188 1.26 -5.56 2.00
C ALA A 188 1.91 -6.36 3.15
N GLY A 189 1.27 -7.47 3.56
CA GLY A 189 1.69 -8.24 4.74
C GLY A 189 1.10 -7.78 6.08
N ARG A 190 0.17 -6.81 6.08
CA ARG A 190 -0.50 -6.33 7.29
C ARG A 190 -1.09 -7.47 8.12
N GLY A 191 -0.86 -7.43 9.43
CA GLY A 191 -1.39 -8.40 10.38
C GLY A 191 -0.46 -9.58 10.66
N THR A 192 0.66 -9.71 9.95
CA THR A 192 1.69 -10.71 10.25
C THR A 192 2.79 -10.10 11.12
N ASP A 193 3.08 -10.72 12.26
CA ASP A 193 4.12 -10.26 13.18
C ASP A 193 5.53 -10.56 12.64
N ILE A 194 6.44 -9.58 12.72
CA ILE A 194 7.83 -9.71 12.25
C ILE A 194 8.73 -9.92 13.47
N LYS A 195 9.09 -11.18 13.71
CA LYS A 195 9.94 -11.56 14.85
C LYS A 195 11.41 -11.34 14.54
N LEU A 196 12.16 -10.84 15.53
CA LEU A 196 13.59 -10.58 15.41
C LEU A 196 14.39 -11.66 16.15
N SER A 197 15.50 -12.09 15.56
CA SER A 197 16.48 -12.94 16.25
C SER A 197 17.35 -12.10 17.20
N PRO A 198 17.97 -12.71 18.24
CA PRO A 198 18.88 -11.98 19.13
C PRO A 198 20.04 -11.27 18.41
N GLU A 199 20.54 -11.88 17.34
CA GLU A 199 21.58 -11.29 16.48
C GLU A 199 21.08 -9.99 15.81
N VAL A 200 19.85 -9.99 15.30
CA VAL A 200 19.24 -8.80 14.69
C VAL A 200 18.96 -7.73 15.72
N VAL A 201 18.53 -8.10 16.92
CA VAL A 201 18.35 -7.15 18.04
C VAL A 201 19.68 -6.47 18.39
N ALA A 202 20.78 -7.24 18.48
CA ALA A 202 22.12 -6.70 18.72
C ALA A 202 22.61 -5.78 17.58
N ALA A 203 22.21 -6.07 16.33
CA ALA A 203 22.51 -5.22 15.18
C ALA A 203 21.67 -3.92 15.12
N GLY A 204 20.68 -3.73 16.02
CA GLY A 204 19.83 -2.54 16.07
C GLY A 204 18.37 -2.77 15.62
N GLY A 205 17.95 -4.02 15.46
CA GLY A 205 16.59 -4.41 15.10
C GLY A 205 16.21 -4.14 13.64
N LEU A 206 14.93 -4.34 13.33
CA LEU A 206 14.35 -4.05 12.01
C LEU A 206 14.42 -2.55 11.71
N ALA A 207 15.00 -2.20 10.56
CA ALA A 207 14.94 -0.84 10.05
C ALA A 207 13.73 -0.69 9.12
N ILE A 208 12.98 0.39 9.30
CA ILE A 208 11.82 0.71 8.46
C ILE A 208 12.13 1.97 7.66
N ILE A 209 11.92 1.90 6.35
CA ILE A 209 12.13 3.02 5.44
C ILE A 209 10.83 3.29 4.68
N GLY A 210 10.21 4.44 4.93
CA GLY A 210 9.14 4.96 4.09
C GLY A 210 9.73 5.72 2.91
N THR A 211 9.32 5.38 1.67
CA THR A 211 9.82 6.08 0.48
C THR A 211 9.17 7.43 0.26
N GLU A 212 8.04 7.67 0.92
CA GLU A 212 7.26 8.90 0.92
C GLU A 212 6.28 8.89 2.10
N ARG A 213 5.58 10.01 2.29
CA ARG A 213 4.46 10.12 3.22
C ARG A 213 3.13 10.02 2.48
N HIS A 214 2.16 9.39 3.12
CA HIS A 214 0.78 9.41 2.68
C HIS A 214 0.11 10.73 3.09
N GLU A 215 -1.01 11.04 2.44
CA GLU A 215 -1.84 12.19 2.82
C GLU A 215 -2.33 12.07 4.27
N SER A 216 -2.67 10.85 4.69
CA SER A 216 -3.02 10.55 6.08
C SER A 216 -1.82 10.01 6.84
N ARG A 217 -1.44 10.73 7.91
CA ARG A 217 -0.44 10.29 8.89
C ARG A 217 -0.77 8.94 9.51
N ARG A 218 -2.04 8.53 9.53
CA ARG A 218 -2.46 7.23 10.04
C ARG A 218 -1.79 6.09 9.28
N VAL A 219 -1.66 6.22 7.95
CA VAL A 219 -1.06 5.18 7.10
C VAL A 219 0.45 5.13 7.35
N ASP A 220 1.12 6.27 7.45
CA ASP A 220 2.54 6.34 7.82
C ASP A 220 2.80 5.70 9.21
N ARG A 221 1.90 5.91 10.17
CA ARG A 221 1.99 5.29 11.50
C ARG A 221 1.75 3.77 11.49
N GLN A 222 1.10 3.23 10.46
CA GLN A 222 0.98 1.77 10.31
C GLN A 222 2.28 1.15 9.82
N LEU A 223 3.07 1.90 9.05
CA LEU A 223 4.36 1.45 8.56
C LEU A 223 5.44 1.49 9.66
N ARG A 224 5.42 2.50 10.53
CA ARG A 224 6.47 2.79 11.53
C ARG A 224 6.45 1.88 12.76
#